data_AF-A0A9X0CJP4-F1
#
_entry.id   AF-A0A9X0CJP4-F1
#
_cell.length_a   1.000
_cell.length_b   1.000
_cell.length_c   1.000
_cell.angle_alpha   90.00
_cell.angle_beta   90.00
_cell.angle_gamma   90.00
#
_symmetry.space_group_name_H-M   'P 1'
#
loop_
_entity.id
_entity.type
_entity.pdbx_description
1 polymer ?
#
loop_
_entity_poly.entity_id
_entity_poly.type
_entity_poly.pdbx_seq_one_letter_code
_entity_poly.pdbx_strand_id
1 'polypeptide(L)'
;MRSTGYMSPYVAQWSAVFDQKQVIKFVSQIAQQYTQSLEINHHCTLYYLLSFSGSTHNWSHITEQIGMFCFTGLKPDQVERLTKEFSIYLTKDGRISIAGVTSGNVAYLAHAIHEVSK
;
A
#
# COMPACT_ATOMS: atom_id res chain seq x y z
N MET A 1 -14.14 -54.59 -13.08
CA MET A 1 -14.81 -54.29 -11.80
C MET A 1 -14.68 -52.80 -11.53
N ARG A 2 -15.71 -52.00 -11.81
CA ARG A 2 -15.73 -50.58 -11.45
C ARG A 2 -16.26 -50.48 -10.02
N SER A 3 -15.38 -50.15 -9.09
CA SER A 3 -15.74 -49.84 -7.71
C SER A 3 -16.60 -48.58 -7.71
N THR A 4 -17.92 -48.76 -7.55
CA THR A 4 -18.82 -47.66 -7.22
C THR A 4 -18.57 -47.31 -5.76
N GLY A 5 -17.67 -46.35 -5.52
CA GLY A 5 -17.45 -45.78 -4.20
C GLY A 5 -18.76 -45.18 -3.71
N TYR A 6 -19.35 -45.78 -2.68
CA TYR A 6 -20.47 -45.21 -1.94
C TYR A 6 -19.99 -43.92 -1.27
N MET A 7 -20.20 -42.78 -1.94
CA MET A 7 -20.08 -41.49 -1.26
C MET A 7 -21.25 -41.36 -0.30
N SER A 8 -20.93 -41.20 0.99
CA SER A 8 -21.93 -40.94 2.03
C SER A 8 -22.79 -39.72 1.65
N PRO A 9 -24.13 -39.79 1.80
CA PRO A 9 -25.06 -38.74 1.37
C PRO A 9 -24.79 -37.37 2.04
N TYR A 10 -24.08 -37.36 3.17
CA TYR A 10 -23.62 -36.13 3.81
C TYR A 10 -22.55 -35.39 2.98
N VAL A 11 -21.62 -36.10 2.32
CA VAL A 11 -20.53 -35.48 1.55
C VAL A 11 -21.05 -34.80 0.29
N ALA A 12 -22.12 -35.33 -0.32
CA ALA A 12 -22.79 -34.72 -1.47
C ALA A 12 -23.54 -33.43 -1.12
N GLN A 13 -23.92 -33.25 0.15
CA GLN A 13 -24.66 -32.07 0.59
C GLN A 13 -23.75 -30.84 0.77
N TRP A 14 -22.48 -31.02 1.16
CA TRP A 14 -21.55 -29.91 1.39
C TRP A 14 -20.90 -29.35 0.12
N SER A 15 -20.77 -30.16 -0.93
CA SER A 15 -20.27 -29.70 -2.24
C SER A 15 -21.25 -28.79 -2.98
N ALA A 16 -22.55 -28.86 -2.64
CA ALA A 16 -23.60 -28.00 -3.19
C ALA A 16 -23.77 -26.67 -2.41
N VAL A 17 -23.20 -26.57 -1.20
CA VAL A 17 -23.39 -25.41 -0.30
C VAL A 17 -22.31 -24.34 -0.49
N PHE A 18 -21.15 -24.69 -1.04
CA PHE A 18 -20.06 -23.75 -1.28
C PHE A 18 -19.86 -23.52 -2.78
N ASP A 19 -20.47 -22.45 -3.28
CA ASP A 19 -20.12 -21.89 -4.59
C ASP A 19 -18.64 -21.50 -4.57
N GLN A 20 -17.83 -22.17 -5.39
CA GLN A 20 -16.39 -21.96 -5.50
C GLN A 20 -16.05 -20.49 -5.80
N LYS A 21 -16.98 -19.73 -6.43
CA LYS A 21 -16.86 -18.29 -6.67
C LYS A 21 -16.96 -17.45 -5.39
N GLN A 22 -17.77 -17.87 -4.41
CA GLN A 22 -17.88 -17.19 -3.12
C GLN A 22 -16.61 -17.37 -2.28
N VAL A 23 -16.01 -18.56 -2.30
CA VAL A 23 -14.74 -18.82 -1.62
C VAL A 23 -13.61 -17.99 -2.23
N ILE A 24 -13.51 -17.92 -3.57
CA ILE A 24 -12.53 -17.08 -4.26
C ILE A 24 -12.74 -15.60 -3.91
N LYS A 25 -13.99 -15.12 -3.95
CA LYS A 25 -14.31 -13.74 -3.59
C LYS A 25 -13.93 -13.41 -2.15
N PHE A 26 -14.19 -14.34 -1.22
CA PHE A 26 -13.86 -14.19 0.19
C PHE A 26 -12.34 -14.18 0.44
N VAL A 27 -11.59 -15.10 -0.19
CA VAL A 27 -10.13 -15.14 -0.11
C VAL A 27 -9.50 -13.88 -0.72
N SER A 28 -10.01 -13.40 -1.86
CA SER A 28 -9.55 -12.14 -2.45
C SER A 28 -9.85 -10.93 -1.56
N GLN A 29 -11.02 -10.88 -0.92
CA GLN A 29 -11.39 -9.80 0.00
C GLN A 29 -10.51 -9.79 1.25
N ILE A 30 -10.22 -10.97 1.80
CA ILE A 30 -9.28 -11.12 2.92
C ILE A 30 -7.87 -10.67 2.52
N ALA A 31 -7.37 -11.09 1.37
CA ALA A 31 -6.07 -10.65 0.86
C ALA A 31 -6.01 -9.12 0.70
N GLN A 32 -7.07 -8.53 0.14
CA GLN A 32 -7.19 -7.09 -0.06
C GLN A 32 -7.23 -6.32 1.29
N GLN A 33 -7.91 -6.86 2.29
CA GLN A 33 -7.97 -6.29 3.63
C GLN A 33 -6.62 -6.36 4.36
N TYR A 34 -5.86 -7.45 4.21
CA TYR A 34 -4.50 -7.54 4.74
C TYR A 34 -3.53 -6.60 4.02
N THR A 35 -3.66 -6.42 2.70
CA THR A 35 -2.88 -5.43 1.93
C THR A 35 -3.16 -4.01 2.43
N GLN A 36 -4.42 -3.64 2.65
CA GLN A 36 -4.78 -2.33 3.22
C GLN A 36 -4.25 -2.15 4.66
N SER A 37 -4.21 -3.21 5.45
CA SER A 37 -3.66 -3.19 6.81
C SER A 37 -2.14 -2.94 6.83
N LEU A 38 -1.42 -3.42 5.80
CA LEU A 38 0.00 -3.15 5.58
C LEU A 38 0.25 -1.74 5.01
N GLU A 39 -0.66 -1.22 4.18
CA GLU A 39 -0.59 0.14 3.65
C GLU A 39 -0.68 1.20 4.77
N ILE A 40 -1.54 0.99 5.78
CA ILE A 40 -1.66 1.88 6.96
C ILE A 40 -0.31 2.05 7.69
N ASN A 41 0.53 1.02 7.75
CA ASN A 41 1.84 1.09 8.41
C ASN A 41 2.82 2.03 7.69
N HIS A 42 2.75 2.14 6.37
CA HIS A 42 3.69 2.96 5.60
C HIS A 42 3.37 4.46 5.68
N HIS A 43 2.09 4.84 5.75
CA HIS A 43 1.71 6.24 6.00
C HIS A 43 2.24 6.74 7.35
N CYS A 44 2.03 5.95 8.41
CA CYS A 44 2.55 6.26 9.74
C CYS A 44 4.08 6.31 9.76
N THR A 45 4.74 5.38 9.08
CA THR A 45 6.21 5.32 9.03
C THR A 45 6.80 6.52 8.28
N LEU A 46 6.21 6.89 7.14
CA LEU A 46 6.65 8.06 6.37
C LEU A 46 6.43 9.36 7.15
N TYR A 47 5.28 9.52 7.78
CA TYR A 47 4.99 10.67 8.66
C TYR A 47 5.99 10.77 9.81
N TYR A 48 6.27 9.66 10.48
CA TYR A 48 7.23 9.62 11.58
C TYR A 48 8.64 10.03 11.12
N LEU A 49 9.09 9.53 9.98
CA LEU A 49 10.42 9.85 9.44
C LEU A 49 10.52 11.30 8.98
N LEU A 50 9.51 11.85 8.32
CA LEU A 50 9.49 13.26 7.91
C LEU A 50 9.47 14.21 9.12
N SER A 51 8.72 13.84 10.16
CA SER A 51 8.69 14.58 11.43
C SER A 51 10.03 14.52 12.15
N PHE A 52 10.69 13.35 12.15
CA PHE A 52 12.00 13.15 12.75
C PHE A 52 13.13 13.88 12.00
N SER A 53 13.05 13.96 10.67
CA SER A 53 13.99 14.70 9.83
C SER A 53 13.90 16.22 9.99
N GLY A 54 12.97 16.74 10.80
CA GLY A 54 12.87 18.18 11.09
C GLY A 54 12.34 19.01 9.91
N SER A 55 11.52 18.40 9.04
CA SER A 55 10.88 19.14 7.96
C SER A 55 9.89 20.18 8.52
N THR A 56 9.95 21.42 8.01
CA THR A 56 9.11 22.55 8.42
C THR A 56 7.71 22.53 7.81
N HIS A 57 7.45 21.61 6.87
CA HIS A 57 6.15 21.46 6.24
C HIS A 57 5.17 20.65 7.10
N ASN A 58 3.90 21.03 7.05
CA ASN A 58 2.86 20.32 7.78
C ASN A 58 2.47 19.04 7.02
N TRP A 59 2.96 17.90 7.49
CA TRP A 59 2.75 16.58 6.89
C TRP A 59 1.52 15.83 7.43
N SER A 60 0.65 16.47 8.23
CA SER A 60 -0.54 15.84 8.81
C SER A 60 -1.49 15.28 7.75
N HIS A 61 -1.49 15.85 6.55
CA HIS A 61 -2.27 15.34 5.41
C HIS A 61 -1.84 13.95 4.93
N ILE A 62 -0.61 13.50 5.23
CA ILE A 62 -0.12 12.16 4.87
C ILE A 62 -0.83 11.07 5.69
N THR A 63 -1.12 11.34 6.96
CA THR A 63 -1.78 10.39 7.87
C THR A 63 -3.30 10.45 7.78
N GLU A 64 -3.86 11.58 7.35
CA GLU A 64 -5.31 11.74 7.13
C GLU A 64 -5.80 11.04 5.86
N GLN A 65 -4.92 10.83 4.87
CA GLN A 65 -5.27 10.15 3.63
C GLN A 65 -5.09 8.63 3.77
N ILE A 66 -6.18 7.89 3.59
CA ILE A 66 -6.17 6.42 3.56
C ILE A 66 -6.18 5.96 2.11
N GLY A 67 -5.07 5.35 1.65
CA GLY A 67 -5.01 4.68 0.35
C GLY A 67 -3.61 4.68 -0.27
N MET A 68 -3.47 3.99 -1.40
CA MET A 68 -2.20 3.80 -2.09
C MET A 68 -1.52 5.08 -2.60
N PHE A 69 -2.20 6.24 -2.58
CA PHE A 69 -1.68 7.50 -3.08
C PHE A 69 -1.73 8.58 -2.01
N CYS A 70 -0.64 9.32 -1.90
CA CYS A 70 -0.52 10.45 -0.99
C CYS A 70 -0.07 11.69 -1.77
N PHE A 71 -0.59 12.85 -1.41
CA PHE A 71 -0.06 14.13 -1.88
C PHE A 71 1.05 14.58 -0.93
N THR A 72 2.21 14.97 -1.46
CA THR A 72 3.32 15.53 -0.66
C THR A 72 3.32 17.07 -0.67
N GLY A 73 2.51 17.70 -1.51
CA GLY A 73 2.47 19.16 -1.65
C GLY A 73 3.73 19.76 -2.28
N LEU A 74 4.62 18.92 -2.83
CA LEU A 74 5.85 19.38 -3.49
C LEU A 74 5.55 20.10 -4.80
N LYS A 75 6.28 21.19 -5.07
CA LYS A 75 6.24 21.90 -6.34
C LYS A 75 6.86 21.08 -7.47
N PRO A 76 6.47 21.29 -8.73
CA PRO A 76 7.05 20.58 -9.88
C PRO A 76 8.59 20.72 -9.95
N ASP A 77 9.15 21.86 -9.56
CA ASP A 77 10.61 22.08 -9.50
C ASP A 77 11.29 21.16 -8.47
N GLN A 78 10.64 20.93 -7.32
CA GLN A 78 11.15 20.03 -6.27
C GLN A 78 11.01 18.56 -6.70
N VAL A 79 9.94 18.21 -7.40
CA VAL A 79 9.73 16.88 -7.98
C VAL A 79 10.84 16.57 -9.01
N GLU A 80 11.18 17.53 -9.86
CA GLU A 80 12.24 17.33 -10.86
C GLU A 80 13.61 17.15 -10.20
N ARG A 81 13.90 17.89 -9.12
CA ARG A 81 15.10 17.68 -8.30
C ARG A 81 15.13 16.30 -7.66
N LEU A 82 14.03 15.83 -7.09
CA LEU A 82 13.91 14.47 -6.55
C LEU A 82 14.22 13.41 -7.59
N THR A 83 13.74 13.59 -8.82
CA THR A 83 14.02 12.66 -9.91
C THR A 83 15.49 12.72 -10.35
N LYS A 84 16.09 13.90 -10.46
CA LYS A 84 17.49 14.06 -10.91
C LYS A 84 18.51 13.63 -9.87
N GLU A 85 18.31 14.01 -8.61
CA GLU A 85 19.28 13.84 -7.52
C GLU A 85 19.11 12.49 -6.81
N PHE A 86 17.87 12.02 -6.64
CA PHE A 86 17.55 10.83 -5.84
C PHE A 86 16.93 9.69 -6.65
N SER A 87 16.73 9.87 -7.97
CA SER A 87 16.05 8.88 -8.84
C SER A 87 14.66 8.48 -8.34
N ILE A 88 13.98 9.39 -7.64
CA ILE A 88 12.62 9.18 -7.14
C ILE A 88 11.64 9.83 -8.11
N TYR A 89 10.73 9.01 -8.67
CA TYR A 89 9.76 9.42 -9.66
C TYR A 89 8.40 9.64 -9.01
N LEU A 90 7.90 10.86 -9.12
CA LEU A 90 6.61 11.30 -8.60
C LEU A 90 5.78 11.87 -9.76
N THR A 91 4.47 11.99 -9.56
CA THR A 91 3.67 12.80 -10.49
C THR A 91 4.04 14.28 -10.35
N LYS A 92 3.90 15.06 -11.43
CA LYS A 92 4.19 16.50 -11.43
C LYS A 92 3.35 17.28 -10.40
N ASP A 93 2.21 16.73 -10.00
CA ASP A 93 1.31 17.28 -8.97
C ASP A 93 1.76 16.96 -7.53
N GLY A 94 2.92 16.30 -7.35
CA GLY A 94 3.42 15.89 -6.04
C GLY A 94 2.70 14.67 -5.45
N ARG A 95 1.99 13.87 -6.26
CA ARG A 95 1.44 12.57 -5.79
C ARG A 95 2.50 11.49 -5.81
N ILE A 96 2.61 10.77 -4.70
CA ILE A 96 3.43 9.58 -4.52
C ILE A 96 2.55 8.34 -4.35
N SER A 97 3.02 7.21 -4.88
CA SER A 97 2.41 5.90 -4.62
C SER A 97 3.08 5.24 -3.42
N ILE A 98 2.33 5.08 -2.33
CA ILE A 98 2.78 4.38 -1.12
C ILE A 98 2.88 2.87 -1.35
N ALA A 99 2.20 2.32 -2.36
CA ALA A 99 2.28 0.90 -2.69
C ALA A 99 3.70 0.45 -3.10
N GLY A 100 4.54 1.37 -3.61
CA GLY A 100 5.96 1.11 -3.91
C GLY A 100 6.90 1.38 -2.74
N VAL A 101 6.39 1.91 -1.63
CA VAL A 101 7.16 2.21 -0.43
C VAL A 101 7.23 0.95 0.43
N THR A 102 8.43 0.61 0.85
CA THR A 102 8.73 -0.53 1.70
C THR A 102 9.54 -0.05 2.90
N SER A 103 9.59 -0.84 3.97
CA SER A 103 10.42 -0.54 5.15
C SER A 103 11.91 -0.33 4.83
N GLY A 104 12.41 -0.88 3.72
CA GLY A 104 13.80 -0.69 3.28
C GLY A 104 14.06 0.62 2.53
N ASN A 105 13.04 1.21 1.86
CA ASN A 105 13.22 2.42 1.05
C ASN A 105 12.59 3.69 1.68
N VAL A 106 11.71 3.53 2.67
CA VAL A 106 10.98 4.65 3.28
C VAL A 106 11.90 5.66 3.95
N ALA A 107 13.02 5.22 4.52
CA ALA A 107 14.04 6.10 5.10
C ALA A 107 14.74 6.96 4.04
N TYR A 108 15.11 6.34 2.91
CA TYR A 108 15.72 7.04 1.79
C TYR A 108 14.76 8.07 1.17
N LEU A 109 13.50 7.67 1.00
CA LEU A 109 12.45 8.55 0.52
C LEU A 109 12.23 9.77 1.43
N ALA A 110 12.12 9.55 2.75
CA ALA A 110 11.94 10.63 3.71
C ALA A 110 13.12 11.63 3.69
N HIS A 111 14.36 11.11 3.62
CA HIS A 111 15.55 11.94 3.50
C HIS A 111 15.54 12.77 2.21
N ALA A 112 15.24 12.14 1.07
CA ALA A 112 15.19 12.83 -0.21
C ALA A 112 14.13 13.94 -0.26
N ILE A 113 12.92 13.66 0.27
CA ILE A 113 11.84 14.66 0.39
C ILE A 113 12.31 15.80 1.30
N HIS A 114 12.96 15.50 2.42
CA HIS A 114 13.49 16.50 3.32
C HIS A 114 14.50 17.42 2.61
N GLU A 115 15.50 16.86 1.92
CA GLU A 115 16.54 17.63 1.21
C GLU A 115 15.99 18.58 0.15
N VAL A 116 14.91 18.21 -0.56
CA VAL A 116 14.29 19.11 -1.56
C VAL A 116 13.27 20.08 -0.96
N SER A 117 12.82 19.85 0.28
CA SER A 117 11.84 20.68 1.00
C SER A 117 12.48 21.76 1.88
N LYS A 118 13.81 21.76 2.02
CA LYS A 118 14.58 22.82 2.73
C LYS A 118 14.46 24.18 2.06
#